data_AF-A0A6M1SH10-F1
#
_entry.id   AF-A0A6M1SH10-F1
#
_cell.length_a   1.000
_cell.length_b   1.000
_cell.length_c   1.000
_cell.angle_alpha   90.00
_cell.angle_beta   90.00
_cell.angle_gamma   90.00
#
_symmetry.space_group_name_H-M   'P 1'
#
loop_
_entity.id
_entity.type
_entity.pdbx_description
1 polymer ?
#
loop_
_entity_poly.entity_id
_entity_poly.type
_entity_poly.pdbx_seq_one_letter_code
_entity_poly.pdbx_strand_id
1 'polypeptide(L)'
;DYFTIHAGVLLRYIPLTADRLTGIVSRGGSIMAKWCLAHHQENFLYTHFEEICEIMKAYDVAFSLGDGLRPGSIYDANDEAQLAELKTLGELTQIAWQHDVQVMIEGPGHVPMQLIAENVEKELAWCHEAPFYTLGPLVTD
;
A
#
# COMPACT_ATOMS: atom_id res chain seq x y z
N ASP A 1 -3.98 -17.80 -6.39
CA ASP A 1 -2.57 -17.33 -6.29
C ASP A 1 -2.51 -15.90 -5.74
N TYR A 2 -2.22 -14.80 -6.45
CA TYR A 2 -2.48 -13.44 -5.90
C TYR A 2 -2.35 -12.32 -6.94
N PHE A 3 -2.92 -11.14 -6.65
CA PHE A 3 -2.67 -9.89 -7.39
C PHE A 3 -2.14 -8.78 -6.50
N THR A 4 -1.09 -8.09 -6.95
CA THR A 4 -0.67 -6.81 -6.38
C THR A 4 -1.60 -5.69 -6.87
N ILE A 5 -2.38 -5.11 -5.97
CA ILE A 5 -3.34 -4.04 -6.29
C ILE A 5 -3.05 -2.81 -5.43
N HIS A 6 -2.74 -1.69 -6.10
CA HIS A 6 -2.38 -0.42 -5.46
C HIS A 6 -3.64 0.41 -5.13
N ALA A 7 -4.58 -0.19 -4.41
CA ALA A 7 -5.82 0.48 -3.99
C ALA A 7 -5.61 1.46 -2.82
N GLY A 8 -4.46 1.41 -2.14
CA GLY A 8 -4.10 2.36 -1.08
C GLY A 8 -3.59 3.73 -1.54
N VAL A 9 -3.31 3.90 -2.83
CA VAL A 9 -2.80 5.17 -3.39
C VAL A 9 -3.95 6.14 -3.62
N LEU A 10 -4.37 6.82 -2.56
CA LEU A 10 -5.53 7.72 -2.61
C LEU A 10 -5.13 9.12 -3.09
N LEU A 11 -6.04 9.81 -3.77
CA LEU A 11 -5.82 11.14 -4.35
C LEU A 11 -5.27 12.11 -3.29
N ARG A 12 -5.82 12.06 -2.08
CA ARG A 12 -5.42 12.91 -0.94
C ARG A 12 -4.01 12.61 -0.40
N TYR A 13 -3.43 11.45 -0.69
CA TYR A 13 -2.08 11.09 -0.23
C TYR A 13 -0.98 11.50 -1.20
N ILE A 14 -1.31 11.75 -2.48
CA ILE A 14 -0.33 12.13 -3.49
C ILE A 14 0.44 13.40 -3.09
N PRO A 15 -0.20 14.48 -2.57
CA PRO A 15 0.53 15.67 -2.13
C PRO A 15 1.51 15.43 -0.99
N LEU A 16 1.30 14.39 -0.15
CA LEU A 16 2.21 14.04 0.94
C LEU A 16 3.58 13.58 0.44
N THR A 17 3.68 13.18 -0.84
CA THR A 17 4.92 12.75 -1.47
C THR A 17 5.72 13.89 -2.11
N ALA A 18 5.20 15.13 -2.09
CA ALA A 18 5.80 16.27 -2.79
C ALA A 18 7.20 16.64 -2.27
N ASP A 19 7.42 16.46 -0.96
CA ASP A 19 8.67 16.81 -0.28
C ASP A 19 9.62 15.61 -0.11
N ARG A 20 9.28 14.44 -0.70
CA ARG A 20 10.16 13.27 -0.69
C ARG A 20 11.39 13.49 -1.55
N LEU A 21 12.51 12.91 -1.13
CA LEU A 21 13.76 12.91 -1.90
C LEU A 21 13.62 12.10 -3.20
N THR A 22 12.97 10.93 -3.13
CA THR A 22 12.81 10.02 -4.27
C THR A 22 11.37 9.92 -4.81
N GLY A 23 10.44 10.68 -4.24
CA GLY A 23 9.05 10.72 -4.69
C GLY A 23 8.33 9.37 -4.57
N ILE A 24 7.59 9.01 -5.62
CA ILE A 24 6.87 7.73 -5.73
C ILE A 24 7.71 6.76 -6.57
N VAL A 25 8.32 5.77 -5.92
CA VAL A 25 9.19 4.78 -6.58
C VAL A 25 8.45 3.50 -6.99
N SER A 26 7.24 3.28 -6.49
CA SER A 26 6.39 2.19 -6.97
C SER A 26 5.94 2.47 -8.39
N ARG A 27 6.23 1.55 -9.32
CA ARG A 27 5.72 1.65 -10.70
C ARG A 27 4.19 1.69 -10.71
N GLY A 28 3.54 0.75 -10.02
CA GLY A 28 2.07 0.69 -9.95
C GLY A 28 1.49 1.91 -9.23
N GLY A 29 2.11 2.32 -8.13
CA GLY A 29 1.71 3.53 -7.40
C GLY A 29 1.82 4.81 -8.25
N SER A 30 2.89 4.97 -9.02
CA SER A 30 3.07 6.13 -9.91
C SER A 30 2.04 6.19 -11.05
N ILE A 31 1.60 5.03 -11.56
CA ILE A 31 0.55 4.93 -12.58
C ILE A 31 -0.78 5.42 -11.97
N MET A 32 -1.11 4.96 -10.78
CA MET A 32 -2.33 5.36 -10.08
C MET A 32 -2.30 6.84 -9.69
N ALA A 33 -1.17 7.34 -9.17
CA ALA A 33 -1.02 8.75 -8.84
C ALA A 33 -1.22 9.65 -10.08
N LYS A 34 -0.61 9.29 -11.22
CA LYS A 34 -0.81 10.00 -12.49
C LYS A 34 -2.27 10.00 -12.93
N TRP A 35 -2.95 8.85 -12.82
CA TRP A 35 -4.36 8.74 -13.19
C TRP A 35 -5.24 9.62 -12.29
N CYS A 36 -5.05 9.58 -10.97
CA CYS A 36 -5.81 10.39 -10.01
C CYS A 36 -5.62 11.88 -10.26
N LEU A 37 -4.39 12.34 -10.50
CA LEU A 37 -4.11 13.76 -10.78
C LEU A 37 -4.68 14.21 -12.14
N ALA A 38 -4.60 13.37 -13.17
CA ALA A 38 -5.09 13.71 -14.50
C ALA A 38 -6.62 13.90 -14.55
N HIS A 39 -7.36 13.13 -13.75
CA HIS A 39 -8.82 13.19 -13.71
C HIS A 39 -9.35 13.97 -12.51
N HIS A 40 -8.50 14.27 -11.53
CA HIS A 40 -8.88 14.81 -10.23
C HIS A 40 -9.99 13.99 -9.56
N GLN A 41 -9.84 12.67 -9.60
CA GLN A 41 -10.79 11.69 -9.06
C GLN A 41 -10.07 10.74 -8.10
N GLU A 42 -10.83 10.16 -7.18
CA GLU A 42 -10.30 9.14 -6.27
C GLU A 42 -9.90 7.88 -7.04
N ASN A 43 -8.90 7.17 -6.52
CA ASN A 43 -8.37 5.94 -7.10
C ASN A 43 -9.50 4.95 -7.40
N PHE A 44 -9.69 4.62 -8.68
CA PHE A 44 -10.77 3.73 -9.08
C PHE A 44 -10.62 2.30 -8.52
N LEU A 45 -9.41 1.85 -8.19
CA LEU A 45 -9.19 0.57 -7.51
C LEU A 45 -9.71 0.60 -6.08
N TYR A 46 -9.67 1.77 -5.42
CA TYR A 46 -10.28 1.98 -4.11
C TYR A 46 -11.80 2.08 -4.22
N THR A 47 -12.32 2.88 -5.16
CA THR A 47 -13.78 3.09 -5.25
C THR A 47 -14.55 1.87 -5.76
N HIS A 48 -13.90 0.97 -6.50
CA HIS A 48 -14.48 -0.29 -6.97
C HIS A 48 -13.95 -1.51 -6.20
N PHE A 49 -13.40 -1.33 -4.99
CA PHE A 49 -12.72 -2.41 -4.27
C PHE A 49 -13.64 -3.60 -3.97
N GLU A 50 -14.90 -3.38 -3.57
CA GLU A 50 -15.88 -4.47 -3.35
C GLU A 50 -16.17 -5.26 -4.65
N GLU A 51 -16.26 -4.60 -5.80
CA GLU A 51 -16.45 -5.28 -7.09
C GLU A 51 -15.23 -6.14 -7.46
N ILE A 52 -14.03 -5.66 -7.13
CA ILE A 52 -12.79 -6.43 -7.29
C ILE A 52 -12.80 -7.65 -6.36
N CYS A 53 -13.26 -7.51 -5.11
CA CYS A 53 -13.42 -8.63 -4.18
C CYS A 53 -14.34 -9.72 -4.76
N GLU A 54 -15.48 -9.36 -5.34
CA GLU A 54 -16.40 -10.32 -5.96
C GLU A 54 -15.74 -11.11 -7.10
N ILE A 55 -14.94 -10.43 -7.92
CA ILE A 55 -14.18 -11.08 -8.99
C ILE A 55 -13.13 -12.03 -8.39
N MET A 56 -12.34 -11.56 -7.42
CA MET A 56 -11.27 -12.36 -6.82
C MET A 56 -11.78 -13.59 -6.06
N LYS A 57 -12.91 -13.44 -5.35
CA LYS A 57 -13.61 -14.53 -4.65
C LYS A 57 -14.00 -15.66 -5.59
N ALA A 58 -14.50 -15.34 -6.78
CA ALA A 58 -14.95 -16.33 -7.75
C ALA A 58 -13.85 -17.29 -8.22
N TYR A 59 -12.58 -16.92 -8.06
CA TYR A 59 -11.42 -17.68 -8.55
C TYR A 59 -10.36 -17.98 -7.47
N ASP A 60 -10.65 -17.71 -6.20
CA ASP A 60 -9.71 -17.87 -5.08
C ASP A 60 -8.36 -17.17 -5.33
N VAL A 61 -8.42 -15.92 -5.77
CA VAL A 61 -7.24 -15.06 -5.92
C VAL A 61 -7.06 -14.24 -4.65
N ALA A 62 -5.88 -14.31 -4.02
CA ALA A 62 -5.57 -13.50 -2.85
C ALA A 62 -5.19 -12.05 -3.24
N PHE A 63 -5.48 -11.11 -2.36
CA PHE A 63 -4.92 -9.77 -2.43
C PHE A 63 -3.48 -9.77 -1.92
N SER A 64 -2.60 -9.16 -2.71
CA SER A 64 -1.38 -8.51 -2.21
C SER A 64 -1.64 -7.02 -2.27
N LEU A 65 -2.01 -6.41 -1.14
CA LEU A 65 -2.35 -4.99 -1.11
C LEU A 65 -1.05 -4.18 -1.26
N GLY A 66 -0.90 -3.54 -2.42
CA GLY A 66 0.38 -2.98 -2.86
C GLY A 66 0.79 -1.70 -2.15
N ASP A 67 2.09 -1.56 -1.91
CA ASP A 67 2.72 -0.42 -1.23
C ASP A 67 3.12 0.70 -2.21
N GLY A 68 2.11 1.31 -2.83
CA GLY A 68 2.29 2.31 -3.87
C GLY A 68 3.06 3.56 -3.44
N LEU A 69 3.05 3.87 -2.15
CA LEU A 69 3.74 4.98 -1.52
C LEU A 69 4.90 4.50 -0.63
N ARG A 70 5.48 3.32 -0.87
CA ARG A 70 6.69 2.90 -0.15
C ARG A 70 7.87 3.88 -0.31
N PRO A 71 8.79 3.96 0.67
CA PRO A 71 9.99 4.79 0.59
C PRO A 71 11.00 4.22 -0.41
N GLY A 72 11.54 5.11 -1.26
CA GLY A 72 12.62 4.80 -2.21
C GLY A 72 14.01 5.25 -1.77
N SER A 73 14.11 5.84 -0.58
CA SER A 73 15.34 6.23 0.08
C SER A 73 15.17 6.16 1.60
N ILE A 74 16.25 6.04 2.35
CA ILE A 74 16.20 6.10 3.83
C ILE A 74 15.69 7.45 4.33
N TYR A 75 15.79 8.51 3.52
CA TYR A 75 15.25 9.83 3.83
C TYR A 75 13.71 9.82 3.89
N ASP A 76 13.07 9.01 3.04
CA ASP A 76 11.61 8.96 2.90
C ASP A 76 10.96 7.93 3.84
N ALA A 77 11.74 7.19 4.64
CA ALA A 77 11.27 6.09 5.46
C ALA A 77 10.37 6.54 6.63
N ASN A 78 9.27 5.81 6.83
CA ASN A 78 8.25 6.03 7.87
C ASN A 78 7.56 7.41 7.79
N ASP A 79 7.55 8.03 6.61
CA ASP A 79 6.89 9.30 6.41
C ASP A 79 5.35 9.21 6.43
N GLU A 80 4.70 10.36 6.35
CA GLU A 80 3.25 10.44 6.43
C GLU A 80 2.57 9.72 5.25
N ALA A 81 3.12 9.81 4.04
CA ALA A 81 2.55 9.17 2.86
C ALA A 81 2.55 7.64 2.97
N GLN A 82 3.66 7.05 3.39
CA GLN A 82 3.79 5.60 3.59
C GLN A 82 2.79 5.12 4.65
N LEU A 83 2.76 5.78 5.82
CA LEU A 83 1.94 5.35 6.94
C LEU A 83 0.44 5.60 6.70
N ALA A 84 0.10 6.62 5.92
CA ALA A 84 -1.27 6.88 5.51
C ALA A 84 -1.79 5.76 4.59
N GLU A 85 -0.99 5.33 3.61
CA GLU A 85 -1.34 4.20 2.77
C GLU A 85 -1.50 2.92 3.60
N LEU A 86 -0.55 2.60 4.49
CA LEU A 86 -0.62 1.41 5.34
C LEU A 86 -1.93 1.32 6.15
N LYS A 87 -2.39 2.43 6.73
CA LYS A 87 -3.69 2.48 7.43
C LYS A 87 -4.85 2.17 6.49
N THR A 88 -4.83 2.69 5.27
CA THR A 88 -5.83 2.37 4.25
C THR A 88 -5.78 0.90 3.87
N LEU A 89 -4.60 0.28 3.78
CA LEU A 89 -4.51 -1.16 3.50
C LEU A 89 -5.17 -2.00 4.61
N GLY A 90 -5.07 -1.57 5.87
CA GLY A 90 -5.81 -2.19 6.98
C GLY A 90 -7.33 -2.09 6.83
N GLU A 91 -7.85 -0.93 6.42
CA GLU A 91 -9.27 -0.74 6.09
C GLU A 91 -9.71 -1.68 4.95
N LEU A 92 -8.94 -1.71 3.86
CA LEU A 92 -9.21 -2.56 2.70
C LEU A 92 -9.11 -4.06 3.04
N THR A 93 -8.26 -4.42 3.99
CA THR A 93 -8.16 -5.80 4.50
C THR A 93 -9.46 -6.24 5.16
N GLN A 94 -10.05 -5.40 6.01
CA GLN A 94 -11.36 -5.72 6.62
C GLN A 94 -12.46 -5.87 5.56
N ILE A 95 -12.47 -5.00 4.55
CA ILE A 95 -13.43 -5.10 3.43
C ILE A 95 -13.22 -6.43 2.69
N ALA A 96 -12.00 -6.76 2.28
CA ALA A 96 -11.72 -8.02 1.59
C ALA A 96 -12.11 -9.26 2.42
N TRP A 97 -11.89 -9.23 3.74
CA TRP A 97 -12.32 -10.30 4.64
C TRP A 97 -13.84 -10.42 4.80
N GLN A 98 -14.60 -9.32 4.71
CA GLN A 98 -16.06 -9.39 4.66
C GLN A 98 -16.58 -10.13 3.41
N HIS A 99 -15.78 -10.15 2.34
CA HIS A 99 -16.05 -10.90 1.12
C HIS A 99 -15.41 -12.30 1.11
N ASP A 100 -14.80 -12.77 2.21
CA ASP A 100 -14.05 -14.04 2.28
C ASP A 100 -12.86 -14.13 1.30
N VAL A 101 -12.22 -13.01 0.97
CA VAL A 101 -11.03 -12.98 0.09
C VAL A 101 -9.75 -12.96 0.94
N GLN A 102 -8.79 -13.82 0.61
CA GLN A 102 -7.49 -13.90 1.29
C GLN A 102 -6.66 -12.62 1.06
N VAL A 103 -5.90 -12.17 2.06
CA VAL A 103 -5.14 -10.90 1.99
C VAL A 103 -3.74 -11.07 2.58
N MET A 104 -2.75 -10.47 1.93
CA MET A 104 -1.45 -10.09 2.49
C MET A 104 -1.17 -8.62 2.17
N ILE A 105 -0.33 -7.97 2.98
CA ILE A 105 0.01 -6.55 2.87
C ILE A 105 1.42 -6.42 2.30
N GLU A 106 1.63 -5.56 1.31
CA GLU A 106 2.99 -5.22 0.87
C GLU A 106 3.59 -4.14 1.77
N GLY A 107 4.91 -4.23 1.98
CA GLY A 107 5.64 -3.39 2.92
C GLY A 107 6.95 -2.84 2.35
N PRO A 108 7.54 -1.88 3.07
CA PRO A 108 8.46 -0.89 2.53
C PRO A 108 9.74 -1.44 1.88
N GLY A 109 10.33 -0.54 1.08
CA GLY A 109 11.59 -0.72 0.37
C GLY A 109 12.81 -0.25 1.16
N HIS A 110 13.06 1.05 1.25
CA HIS A 110 14.25 1.60 1.91
C HIS A 110 13.93 2.03 3.34
N VAL A 111 14.49 1.35 4.34
CA VAL A 111 14.23 1.61 5.77
C VAL A 111 15.50 1.37 6.59
N PRO A 112 16.05 2.38 7.27
CA PRO A 112 17.23 2.18 8.13
C PRO A 112 16.86 1.33 9.35
N MET A 113 17.82 0.54 9.86
CA MET A 113 17.57 -0.53 10.84
C MET A 113 16.72 -0.12 12.05
N GLN A 114 16.94 1.08 12.59
CA GLN A 114 16.25 1.59 13.77
C GLN A 114 14.74 1.83 13.56
N LEU A 115 14.27 1.87 12.31
CA LEU A 115 12.86 2.09 11.95
C LEU A 115 12.12 0.81 11.55
N ILE A 116 12.83 -0.33 11.41
CA ILE A 116 12.21 -1.59 10.96
C ILE A 116 11.17 -2.09 11.97
N ALA A 117 11.50 -2.06 13.27
CA ALA A 117 10.60 -2.52 14.33
C ALA A 117 9.27 -1.75 14.31
N GLU A 118 9.35 -0.42 14.17
CA GLU A 118 8.16 0.44 14.11
C GLU A 118 7.25 0.10 12.91
N ASN A 119 7.82 -0.27 11.75
CA ASN A 119 7.01 -0.69 10.60
C ASN A 119 6.22 -1.97 10.90
N VAL A 120 6.89 -2.97 11.46
CA VAL A 120 6.26 -4.26 11.79
C VAL A 120 5.19 -4.08 12.86
N GLU A 121 5.47 -3.31 13.91
CA GLU A 121 4.49 -3.02 14.97
C GLU A 121 3.25 -2.31 14.43
N LYS A 122 3.42 -1.34 13.52
CA LYS A 122 2.31 -0.62 12.89
C LYS A 122 1.51 -1.51 11.95
N GLU A 123 2.16 -2.34 11.15
CA GLU A 123 1.45 -3.26 10.26
C GLU A 123 0.61 -4.26 11.06
N LEU A 124 1.19 -4.92 12.06
CA LEU A 124 0.45 -5.85 12.92
C LEU A 124 -0.78 -5.18 13.55
N ALA A 125 -0.59 -3.96 14.09
CA ALA A 125 -1.65 -3.22 14.76
C ALA A 125 -2.74 -2.70 13.81
N TRP A 126 -2.37 -2.23 12.61
CA TRP A 126 -3.30 -1.56 11.70
C TRP A 126 -3.90 -2.49 10.65
N CYS A 127 -3.21 -3.58 10.31
CA CYS A 127 -3.62 -4.57 9.32
C CYS A 127 -4.04 -5.91 9.93
N HIS A 128 -4.29 -5.93 11.24
CA HIS A 128 -4.93 -7.04 11.95
C HIS A 128 -4.17 -8.36 11.83
N GLU A 129 -2.83 -8.29 11.90
CA GLU A 129 -1.94 -9.44 11.76
C GLU A 129 -2.09 -10.19 10.42
N ALA A 130 -2.55 -9.50 9.36
CA ALA A 130 -2.46 -10.02 8.01
C ALA A 130 -0.99 -10.35 7.66
N PRO A 131 -0.72 -11.35 6.80
CA PRO A 131 0.64 -11.65 6.37
C PRO A 131 1.32 -10.43 5.74
N PHE A 132 2.55 -10.14 6.17
CA PHE A 132 3.31 -8.99 5.68
C PHE A 132 4.39 -9.40 4.68
N TYR A 133 4.41 -8.76 3.51
CA TYR A 133 5.30 -9.05 2.39
C TYR A 133 6.17 -7.85 2.03
N THR A 134 7.44 -7.86 2.43
CA THR A 134 8.35 -6.70 2.29
C THR A 134 9.32 -6.82 1.12
N LEU A 135 9.64 -5.68 0.49
CA LEU A 135 10.72 -5.60 -0.51
C LEU A 135 12.07 -5.23 0.16
N GLY A 136 12.70 -6.20 0.82
CA GLY A 136 13.90 -5.98 1.63
C GLY A 136 13.54 -5.95 3.12
N PRO A 137 13.73 -4.83 3.85
CA PRO A 137 14.09 -3.50 3.34
C PRO A 137 15.61 -3.25 3.23
N LEU A 138 16.00 -2.33 2.33
CA LEU A 138 17.37 -1.82 2.23
C LEU A 138 17.67 -0.91 3.43
N VAL A 139 18.73 -1.23 4.18
CA VAL A 139 19.11 -0.50 5.39
C VAL A 139 20.02 0.71 5.14
N THR A 140 20.43 0.90 3.89
CA THR A 140 21.24 2.00 3.37
C THR A 140 20.95 2.16 1.87
N ASP A 141 21.04 3.39 1.38
CA ASP A 141 20.85 3.74 -0.05
C ASP A 141 22.12 3.56 -0.88
#